data_AF-A0A519ULP0-F1
#
_entry.id   AF-A0A519ULP0-F1
#
_cell.length_a   1.000
_cell.length_b   1.000
_cell.length_c   1.000
_cell.angle_alpha   90.00
_cell.angle_beta   90.00
_cell.angle_gamma   90.00
#
_symmetry.space_group_name_H-M   'P 1'
#
loop_
_entity.id
_entity.type
_entity.pdbx_description
1 polymer ?
#
loop_
_entity_poly.entity_id
_entity_poly.type
_entity_poly.pdbx_seq_one_letter_code
_entity_poly.pdbx_strand_id
1 'polypeptide(L)'
;MIPPTIGPAALPALAELLRQAPPSRLFVLADANTARDCYPLLRAQLPAHELLVIEAGEVHKTLSTCELVWNWLTENHADRHALLVCLGGGVVTDLGGFCAATYKRGLRCVGVPTTLLAQVDAAVGGKTGVDFQGFKNHIGVFQEPEAVFMEPAFLATLPAGELRSGYAEVIKHALIADAAAFAALRGLAVAAVP
;
A
#
# COMPACT_ATOMS: atom_id res chain seq x y z
N MET A 1 -10.92 -0.80 12.38
CA MET A 1 -9.81 -1.39 11.60
C MET A 1 -10.36 -2.55 10.81
N ILE A 2 -10.26 -2.49 9.48
CA ILE A 2 -10.68 -3.57 8.60
C ILE A 2 -9.60 -4.67 8.64
N PRO A 3 -9.95 -5.93 8.92
CA PRO A 3 -8.96 -7.00 8.97
C PRO A 3 -8.35 -7.21 7.58
N PRO A 4 -7.01 -7.22 7.44
CA PRO A 4 -6.38 -7.47 6.15
C PRO A 4 -6.55 -8.92 5.73
N THR A 5 -6.62 -9.16 4.42
CA THR A 5 -6.47 -10.51 3.87
C THR A 5 -4.99 -10.81 3.70
N ILE A 6 -4.47 -11.81 4.39
CA ILE A 6 -3.05 -12.14 4.43
C ILE A 6 -2.81 -13.51 3.80
N GLY A 7 -1.76 -13.63 3.00
CA GLY A 7 -1.30 -14.90 2.44
C GLY A 7 -1.63 -15.07 0.96
N PRO A 8 -1.47 -16.28 0.40
CA PRO A 8 -1.62 -16.54 -1.04
C PRO A 8 -3.05 -16.32 -1.56
N ALA A 9 -4.03 -16.15 -0.66
CA ALA A 9 -5.40 -15.81 -1.00
C ALA A 9 -5.63 -14.29 -1.16
N ALA A 10 -4.63 -13.44 -0.87
CA ALA A 10 -4.78 -11.99 -0.88
C ALA A 10 -5.15 -11.44 -2.26
N LEU A 11 -4.39 -11.76 -3.31
CA LEU A 11 -4.72 -11.26 -4.66
C LEU A 11 -5.99 -11.90 -5.25
N PRO A 12 -6.25 -13.22 -5.07
CA PRO A 12 -7.55 -13.81 -5.42
C PRO A 12 -8.73 -13.13 -4.72
N ALA A 13 -8.59 -12.75 -3.45
CA ALA A 13 -9.64 -12.03 -2.72
C ALA A 13 -9.88 -10.62 -3.27
N LEU A 14 -8.84 -9.93 -3.75
CA LEU A 14 -9.00 -8.66 -4.46
C LEU A 14 -9.76 -8.85 -5.78
N ALA A 15 -9.43 -9.87 -6.57
CA ALA A 15 -10.16 -10.17 -7.81
C ALA A 15 -11.65 -10.48 -7.52
N GLU A 16 -11.93 -11.20 -6.44
CA GLU A 16 -13.28 -11.50 -5.99
C GLU A 16 -14.03 -10.23 -5.52
N LEU A 17 -13.39 -9.33 -4.78
CA LEU A 17 -13.96 -8.03 -4.39
C LEU A 17 -14.36 -7.23 -5.63
N LEU A 18 -13.50 -7.18 -6.65
CA LEU A 18 -13.79 -6.48 -7.91
C LEU A 18 -14.95 -7.11 -8.68
N ARG A 19 -15.13 -8.43 -8.58
CA ARG A 19 -16.26 -9.13 -9.20
C ARG A 19 -17.59 -8.87 -8.48
N GLN A 20 -17.56 -8.79 -7.15
CA GLN A 20 -18.75 -8.54 -6.34
C GLN A 20 -19.20 -7.07 -6.36
N ALA A 21 -18.25 -6.14 -6.40
CA ALA A 21 -18.49 -4.69 -6.37
C ALA A 21 -17.72 -3.97 -7.49
N PRO A 22 -18.07 -4.22 -8.76
CA PRO A 22 -17.32 -3.73 -9.91
C PRO A 22 -17.28 -2.20 -9.93
N PRO A 23 -16.08 -1.58 -10.01
CA PRO A 23 -15.97 -0.14 -10.14
C PRO A 23 -16.31 0.31 -11.56
N SER A 24 -16.66 1.59 -11.72
CA SER A 24 -16.85 2.22 -13.04
C SER A 24 -15.55 2.23 -13.86
N ARG A 25 -14.43 2.46 -13.18
CA ARG A 25 -13.06 2.40 -13.70
C ARG A 25 -12.11 1.89 -12.62
N LEU A 26 -11.11 1.12 -13.03
CA LEU A 26 -10.07 0.59 -12.17
C LEU A 26 -8.75 1.29 -12.45
N PHE A 27 -8.12 1.77 -11.39
CA PHE A 27 -6.85 2.48 -11.41
C PHE A 27 -5.85 1.78 -10.50
N VAL A 28 -4.61 1.66 -10.95
CA VAL A 28 -3.49 1.15 -10.14
C VAL A 28 -2.45 2.25 -10.02
N LEU A 29 -2.07 2.59 -8.79
CA LEU A 29 -0.94 3.44 -8.49
C LEU A 29 0.20 2.58 -7.95
N ALA A 30 1.38 2.70 -8.54
CA ALA A 30 2.59 2.03 -8.08
C ALA A 30 3.81 2.95 -8.19
N ASP A 31 4.87 2.64 -7.45
CA ASP A 31 6.20 3.22 -7.71
C ASP A 31 6.98 2.39 -8.75
N ALA A 32 8.08 2.94 -9.25
CA ALA A 32 8.91 2.32 -10.29
C ALA A 32 9.45 0.92 -9.92
N ASN A 33 9.79 0.66 -8.65
CA ASN A 33 10.27 -0.65 -8.22
C ASN A 33 9.12 -1.65 -8.17
N THR A 34 8.00 -1.23 -7.58
CA THR A 34 6.83 -2.07 -7.41
C THR A 34 6.16 -2.40 -8.76
N ALA A 35 6.15 -1.45 -9.70
CA ALA A 35 5.70 -1.67 -11.07
C ALA A 35 6.55 -2.71 -11.82
N ARG A 36 7.85 -2.80 -11.52
CA ARG A 36 8.75 -3.81 -12.09
C ARG A 36 8.54 -5.18 -11.44
N ASP A 37 8.54 -5.22 -10.11
CA ASP A 37 8.74 -6.48 -9.37
C ASP A 37 7.43 -7.12 -8.88
N CYS A 38 6.41 -6.33 -8.56
CA CYS A 38 5.17 -6.82 -7.92
C CYS A 38 3.94 -6.73 -8.85
N TYR A 39 3.87 -5.68 -9.67
CA TYR A 39 2.76 -5.46 -10.59
C TYR A 39 2.49 -6.61 -11.55
N PRO A 40 3.48 -7.34 -12.12
CA PRO A 40 3.19 -8.49 -12.98
C PRO A 40 2.29 -9.55 -12.32
N LEU A 41 2.49 -9.82 -11.02
CA LEU A 41 1.68 -10.77 -10.26
C LEU A 41 0.27 -10.22 -9.98
N LEU A 42 0.16 -8.94 -9.60
CA LEU A 42 -1.13 -8.28 -9.40
C LEU A 42 -1.93 -8.21 -10.71
N ARG A 43 -1.30 -7.77 -11.80
CA ARG A 43 -1.93 -7.54 -13.11
C ARG A 43 -2.65 -8.80 -13.61
N ALA A 44 -2.08 -9.98 -13.37
CA ALA A 44 -2.69 -11.25 -13.76
C ALA A 44 -4.05 -11.51 -13.09
N GLN A 45 -4.38 -10.81 -12.00
CA GLN A 45 -5.61 -10.94 -11.22
C GLN A 45 -6.62 -9.82 -11.50
N LEU A 46 -6.22 -8.77 -12.22
CA LEU A 46 -7.06 -7.58 -12.42
C LEU A 46 -7.74 -7.57 -13.79
N PRO A 47 -8.98 -7.05 -13.90
CA PRO A 47 -9.60 -6.74 -15.19
C PRO A 47 -8.88 -5.56 -15.86
N ALA A 48 -9.38 -5.08 -17.01
CA ALA A 48 -8.84 -3.90 -17.68
C ALA A 48 -8.76 -2.68 -16.73
N HIS A 49 -7.62 -2.01 -16.71
CA HIS A 49 -7.32 -0.92 -15.79
C HIS A 49 -6.24 0.00 -16.36
N GLU A 50 -6.15 1.20 -15.80
CA GLU A 50 -5.06 2.14 -16.04
C GLU A 50 -4.00 2.02 -14.95
N LEU A 51 -2.72 2.11 -15.33
CA LEU A 51 -1.58 2.10 -14.40
C LEU A 51 -0.88 3.46 -14.43
N LEU A 52 -0.70 4.05 -13.25
CA LEU A 52 0.21 5.17 -13.04
C LEU A 52 1.44 4.70 -12.26
N VAL A 53 2.62 5.01 -12.80
CA VAL A 53 3.90 4.75 -12.13
C VAL A 53 4.52 6.08 -11.71
N ILE A 54 4.81 6.21 -10.41
CA ILE A 54 5.54 7.34 -9.83
C ILE A 54 6.99 6.96 -9.48
N GLU A 55 7.83 7.95 -9.24
CA GLU A 55 9.19 7.71 -8.75
C GLU A 55 9.15 7.15 -7.31
N ALA A 56 10.10 6.24 -7.01
CA ALA A 56 10.15 5.54 -5.73
C ALA A 56 10.94 6.32 -4.67
N GLY A 57 10.46 6.28 -3.43
CA GLY A 57 11.17 6.82 -2.26
C GLY A 57 10.44 7.96 -1.55
N GLU A 58 10.81 8.19 -0.29
CA GLU A 58 10.14 9.16 0.60
C GLU A 58 10.17 10.59 0.06
N VAL A 59 11.21 10.95 -0.71
CA VAL A 59 11.34 12.29 -1.31
C VAL A 59 10.19 12.61 -2.29
N HIS A 60 9.50 11.59 -2.80
CA HIS A 60 8.34 11.75 -3.68
C HIS A 60 7.02 11.74 -2.91
N LYS A 61 7.03 11.63 -1.58
CA LYS A 61 5.83 11.69 -0.73
C LYS A 61 5.39 13.14 -0.50
N THR A 62 5.02 13.83 -1.57
CA THR A 62 4.79 15.28 -1.59
C THR A 62 3.44 15.66 -2.22
N LEU A 63 2.99 16.89 -1.97
CA LEU A 63 1.81 17.45 -2.65
C LEU A 63 1.98 17.52 -4.18
N SER A 64 3.19 17.77 -4.69
CA SER A 64 3.44 17.78 -6.14
C SER A 64 3.17 16.41 -6.77
N THR A 65 3.53 15.32 -6.07
CA THR A 65 3.20 13.97 -6.52
C THR A 65 1.69 13.70 -6.41
N CYS A 66 1.01 14.25 -5.40
CA CYS A 66 -0.45 14.19 -5.33
C CYS A 66 -1.12 14.89 -6.53
N GLU A 67 -0.65 16.06 -6.92
CA GLU A 67 -1.13 16.79 -8.10
C GLU A 67 -1.00 15.94 -9.38
N LEU A 68 0.12 15.23 -9.54
CA LEU A 68 0.31 14.29 -10.65
C LEU A 68 -0.77 13.19 -10.63
N VAL A 69 -1.01 12.57 -9.47
CA VAL A 69 -2.04 11.53 -9.32
C VAL A 69 -3.44 12.08 -9.61
N TRP A 70 -3.80 13.25 -9.09
CA TRP A 70 -5.11 13.86 -9.32
C TRP A 70 -5.33 14.27 -10.78
N ASN A 71 -4.29 14.81 -11.44
CA ASN A 71 -4.35 15.14 -12.86
C ASN A 71 -4.57 13.87 -13.69
N TRP A 72 -3.79 12.82 -13.43
CA TRP A 72 -3.96 11.54 -14.12
C TRP A 72 -5.35 10.93 -13.92
N LEU A 73 -5.88 10.93 -12.70
CA LEU A 73 -7.25 10.47 -12.42
C LEU A 73 -8.29 11.31 -13.19
N THR A 74 -8.07 12.62 -13.31
CA THR A 74 -8.98 13.54 -14.01
C THR A 74 -8.96 13.33 -15.52
N GLU A 75 -7.77 13.22 -16.11
CA GLU A 75 -7.56 12.96 -17.53
C GLU A 75 -8.13 11.60 -17.96
N ASN A 76 -8.04 10.59 -17.08
CA ASN A 76 -8.62 9.28 -17.30
C ASN A 76 -10.06 9.15 -16.79
N HIS A 77 -10.75 10.28 -16.61
CA HIS A 77 -12.19 10.34 -16.31
C HIS A 77 -12.61 9.50 -15.09
N ALA A 78 -11.78 9.44 -14.05
CA ALA A 78 -12.14 8.80 -12.79
C ALA A 78 -13.36 9.51 -12.18
N ASP A 79 -14.46 8.80 -12.02
CA ASP A 79 -15.66 9.27 -11.33
C ASP A 79 -15.68 8.81 -9.86
N ARG A 80 -16.74 9.14 -9.12
CA ARG A 80 -16.88 8.79 -7.69
C ARG A 80 -17.08 7.29 -7.42
N HIS A 81 -17.35 6.49 -8.45
CA HIS A 81 -17.57 5.04 -8.38
C HIS A 81 -16.35 4.24 -8.87
N ALA A 82 -15.28 4.93 -9.28
CA ALA A 82 -14.02 4.30 -9.61
C ALA A 82 -13.29 3.80 -8.34
N LEU A 83 -12.29 2.94 -8.55
CA LEU A 83 -11.47 2.36 -7.49
C LEU A 83 -9.99 2.60 -7.76
N LEU A 84 -9.26 3.09 -6.75
CA LEU A 84 -7.80 3.19 -6.77
C LEU A 84 -7.15 2.07 -5.96
N VAL A 85 -6.36 1.24 -6.62
CA VAL A 85 -5.50 0.22 -6.01
C VAL A 85 -4.13 0.84 -5.73
N CYS A 86 -3.73 0.93 -4.47
CA CYS A 86 -2.42 1.44 -4.08
C CYS A 86 -1.45 0.27 -3.88
N LEU A 87 -0.67 -0.04 -4.91
CA LEU A 87 0.31 -1.12 -4.93
C LEU A 87 1.72 -0.57 -4.62
N GLY A 88 2.21 -0.78 -3.40
CA GLY A 88 3.56 -0.31 -3.04
C GLY A 88 3.87 -0.38 -1.55
N GLY A 89 4.99 0.21 -1.17
CA GLY A 89 5.34 0.42 0.24
C GLY A 89 4.54 1.53 0.91
N GLY A 90 4.97 1.93 2.11
CA GLY A 90 4.28 2.94 2.92
C GLY A 90 4.08 4.28 2.21
N VAL A 91 5.04 4.70 1.37
CA VAL A 91 4.93 5.92 0.56
C VAL A 91 3.72 5.87 -0.38
N VAL A 92 3.59 4.79 -1.15
CA VAL A 92 2.51 4.65 -2.14
C VAL A 92 1.16 4.47 -1.46
N THR A 93 1.09 3.70 -0.37
CA THR A 93 -0.18 3.48 0.35
C THR A 93 -0.66 4.75 1.04
N ASP A 94 0.23 5.53 1.65
CA ASP A 94 -0.14 6.78 2.32
C ASP A 94 -0.52 7.86 1.32
N LEU A 95 0.32 8.09 0.30
CA LEU A 95 0.08 9.10 -0.71
C LEU A 95 -1.16 8.75 -1.55
N GLY A 96 -1.27 7.50 -1.99
CA GLY A 96 -2.41 7.02 -2.77
C GLY A 96 -3.71 7.07 -1.98
N GLY A 97 -3.67 6.68 -0.70
CA GLY A 97 -4.81 6.80 0.21
C GLY A 97 -5.26 8.26 0.41
N PHE A 98 -4.30 9.19 0.59
CA PHE A 98 -4.61 10.61 0.71
C PHE A 98 -5.18 11.19 -0.60
N CYS A 99 -4.61 10.80 -1.74
CA CYS A 99 -5.12 11.19 -3.05
C CYS A 99 -6.55 10.70 -3.25
N ALA A 100 -6.85 9.43 -2.92
CA ALA A 100 -8.19 8.87 -3.03
C ALA A 100 -9.18 9.58 -2.09
N ALA A 101 -8.80 9.83 -0.84
CA ALA A 101 -9.66 10.46 0.14
C ALA A 101 -10.06 11.90 -0.23
N THR A 102 -9.15 12.64 -0.88
CA THR A 102 -9.37 14.05 -1.24
C THR A 102 -9.93 14.23 -2.66
N TYR A 103 -9.68 13.30 -3.57
CA TYR A 103 -10.19 13.35 -4.94
C TYR A 103 -11.72 13.20 -4.97
N LYS A 104 -12.41 14.17 -5.59
CA LYS A 104 -13.88 14.25 -5.63
C LYS A 104 -14.56 14.09 -4.25
N ARG A 105 -13.86 14.47 -3.17
CA ARG A 105 -14.28 14.31 -1.76
C ARG A 105 -14.41 12.86 -1.29
N GLY A 106 -13.71 11.93 -1.94
CA GLY A 106 -13.67 10.53 -1.58
C GLY A 106 -13.85 9.62 -2.78
N LEU A 107 -12.79 8.91 -3.11
CA LEU A 107 -12.74 7.82 -4.07
C LEU A 107 -12.53 6.51 -3.30
N ARG A 108 -13.14 5.41 -3.75
CA ARG A 108 -12.87 4.09 -3.18
C ARG A 108 -11.39 3.75 -3.37
N CYS A 109 -10.75 3.19 -2.35
CA CYS A 109 -9.38 2.72 -2.46
C CYS A 109 -9.15 1.40 -1.73
N VAL A 110 -8.19 0.62 -2.21
CA VAL A 110 -7.69 -0.60 -1.55
C VAL A 110 -6.16 -0.54 -1.45
N GLY A 111 -5.62 -1.06 -0.35
CA GLY A 111 -4.18 -1.16 -0.13
C GLY A 111 -3.64 -2.53 -0.57
N VAL A 112 -2.55 -2.54 -1.32
CA VAL A 112 -1.82 -3.77 -1.68
C VAL A 112 -0.35 -3.57 -1.30
N PRO A 113 -0.02 -3.67 0.00
CA PRO A 113 1.32 -3.37 0.50
C PRO A 113 2.38 -4.39 0.05
N THR A 114 3.50 -3.89 -0.46
CA THR A 114 4.60 -4.71 -1.02
C THR A 114 5.86 -4.75 -0.17
N THR A 115 5.90 -3.98 0.91
CA THR A 115 7.00 -3.99 1.89
C THR A 115 6.51 -4.56 3.21
N LEU A 116 7.40 -5.23 3.96
CA LEU A 116 7.05 -5.76 5.28
C LEU A 116 6.61 -4.64 6.23
N LEU A 117 7.30 -3.48 6.20
CA LEU A 117 6.94 -2.32 7.02
C LEU A 117 5.50 -1.85 6.74
N ALA A 118 5.11 -1.77 5.46
CA ALA A 118 3.74 -1.40 5.11
C ALA A 118 2.72 -2.47 5.55
N GLN A 119 3.05 -3.75 5.45
CA GLN A 119 2.16 -4.84 5.86
C GLN A 119 1.90 -4.85 7.37
N VAL A 120 2.85 -4.42 8.20
CA VAL A 120 2.72 -4.50 9.67
C VAL A 120 2.39 -3.17 10.34
N ASP A 121 2.43 -2.06 9.61
CA ASP A 121 2.18 -0.71 10.14
C ASP A 121 1.47 0.19 9.12
N ALA A 122 2.17 0.68 8.09
CA ALA A 122 1.69 1.82 7.29
C ALA A 122 0.37 1.57 6.53
N ALA A 123 0.12 0.35 6.05
CA ALA A 123 -1.11 0.04 5.33
C ALA A 123 -2.32 -0.22 6.24
N VAL A 124 -2.15 -0.16 7.57
CA VAL A 124 -3.17 -0.52 8.56
C VAL A 124 -3.48 0.70 9.44
N GLY A 125 -4.77 1.04 9.59
CA GLY A 125 -5.23 2.08 10.52
C GLY A 125 -5.57 3.44 9.88
N GLY A 126 -5.63 3.51 8.55
CA GLY A 126 -6.25 4.61 7.81
C GLY A 126 -5.53 5.97 7.91
N LYS A 127 -4.29 6.01 8.38
CA LYS A 127 -3.48 7.24 8.41
C LYS A 127 -2.87 7.43 7.03
N THR A 128 -3.31 8.45 6.30
CA THR A 128 -2.82 8.72 4.95
C THR A 128 -2.38 10.16 4.86
N GLY A 129 -1.32 10.44 4.12
CA GLY A 129 -0.80 11.79 4.04
C GLY A 129 0.53 11.90 3.31
N VAL A 130 1.05 13.12 3.31
CA VAL A 130 2.28 13.52 2.66
C VAL A 130 3.12 14.43 3.54
N ASP A 131 4.40 14.51 3.19
CA ASP A 131 5.34 15.41 3.83
C ASP A 131 5.13 16.83 3.31
N PHE A 132 5.33 17.82 4.19
CA PHE A 132 5.19 19.22 3.85
C PHE A 132 6.31 20.03 4.47
N GLN A 133 7.11 20.71 3.63
CA GLN A 133 8.20 21.60 4.08
C GLN A 133 9.17 20.94 5.09
N GLY A 134 9.50 19.67 4.89
CA GLY A 134 10.40 18.90 5.75
C GLY A 134 9.74 18.26 6.99
N PHE A 135 8.46 18.52 7.22
CA PHE A 135 7.68 17.85 8.27
C PHE A 135 7.04 16.58 7.72
N LYS A 136 7.33 15.44 8.36
CA LYS A 136 6.81 14.14 7.98
C LYS A 136 5.32 14.01 8.26
N ASN A 137 4.57 13.44 7.32
CA ASN A 137 3.13 13.14 7.46
C ASN A 137 2.30 14.34 7.98
N HIS A 138 2.70 15.56 7.61
CA HIS A 138 2.13 16.76 8.21
C HIS A 138 0.75 17.11 7.65
N ILE A 139 0.52 16.78 6.38
CA ILE A 139 -0.77 16.99 5.70
C ILE A 139 -1.35 15.62 5.39
N GLY A 140 -2.56 15.35 5.87
CA GLY A 140 -3.18 14.05 5.70
C GLY A 140 -4.61 13.99 6.21
N VAL A 141 -5.19 12.80 6.12
CA VAL A 141 -6.53 12.48 6.63
C VAL A 141 -6.53 11.10 7.26
N PHE A 142 -7.49 10.91 8.18
CA PHE A 142 -7.85 9.58 8.68
C PHE A 142 -8.95 9.00 7.78
N GLN A 143 -8.57 8.13 6.87
CA GLN A 143 -9.46 7.44 5.95
C GLN A 143 -9.01 5.99 5.79
N GLU A 144 -9.84 5.05 6.22
CA GLU A 144 -9.58 3.62 6.03
C GLU A 144 -9.81 3.25 4.55
N PRO A 145 -8.95 2.39 3.97
CA PRO A 145 -9.23 1.77 2.68
C PRO A 145 -10.41 0.79 2.79
N GLU A 146 -11.04 0.44 1.68
CA GLU A 146 -12.12 -0.55 1.63
C GLU A 146 -11.63 -1.96 2.04
N ALA A 147 -10.38 -2.28 1.69
CA ALA A 147 -9.71 -3.52 2.05
C ALA A 147 -8.18 -3.39 1.91
N VAL A 148 -7.45 -4.28 2.58
CA VAL A 148 -5.99 -4.42 2.49
C VAL A 148 -5.64 -5.86 2.17
N PHE A 149 -4.79 -6.07 1.16
CA PHE A 149 -4.41 -7.38 0.64
C PHE A 149 -2.89 -7.58 0.71
N MET A 150 -2.43 -8.48 1.58
CA MET A 150 -1.01 -8.73 1.86
C MET A 150 -0.57 -10.04 1.23
N GLU A 151 0.08 -9.94 0.07
CA GLU A 151 0.65 -11.08 -0.67
C GLU A 151 2.13 -11.28 -0.26
N PRO A 152 2.48 -12.37 0.44
CA PRO A 152 3.84 -12.62 0.90
C PRO A 152 4.86 -12.76 -0.24
N ALA A 153 4.44 -13.19 -1.44
CA ALA A 153 5.35 -13.36 -2.57
C ALA A 153 6.06 -12.06 -2.98
N PHE A 154 5.49 -10.89 -2.67
CA PHE A 154 6.14 -9.60 -2.93
C PHE A 154 7.43 -9.42 -2.13
N LEU A 155 7.50 -9.98 -0.91
CA LEU A 155 8.65 -9.81 -0.03
C LEU A 155 9.92 -10.49 -0.56
N ALA A 156 9.78 -11.51 -1.42
CA ALA A 156 10.91 -12.17 -2.08
C ALA A 156 11.69 -11.26 -3.04
N THR A 157 11.09 -10.14 -3.44
CA THR A 157 11.73 -9.13 -4.31
C THR A 157 12.32 -7.96 -3.52
N LEU A 158 12.06 -7.91 -2.21
CA LEU A 158 12.37 -6.76 -1.37
C LEU A 158 13.86 -6.74 -1.01
N PRO A 159 14.56 -5.60 -1.15
CA PRO A 159 15.95 -5.50 -0.71
C PRO A 159 16.09 -5.86 0.76
N ALA A 160 17.16 -6.57 1.12
CA ALA A 160 17.37 -7.04 2.50
C ALA A 160 17.37 -5.90 3.54
N GLY A 161 17.77 -4.68 3.16
CA GLY A 161 17.69 -3.49 4.02
C GLY A 161 16.26 -3.10 4.37
N GLU A 162 15.36 -3.11 3.39
CA GLU A 162 13.95 -2.82 3.56
C GLU A 162 13.23 -3.92 4.35
N LEU A 163 13.60 -5.18 4.13
CA LEU A 163 13.08 -6.29 4.93
C LEU A 163 13.48 -6.14 6.41
N ARG A 164 14.75 -5.82 6.69
CA ARG A 164 15.23 -5.52 8.05
C ARG A 164 14.50 -4.34 8.68
N SER A 165 14.22 -3.29 7.90
CA SER A 165 13.45 -2.13 8.34
C SER A 165 12.05 -2.53 8.82
N GLY A 166 11.34 -3.36 8.04
CA GLY A 166 10.04 -3.90 8.46
C GLY A 166 10.11 -4.79 9.70
N TYR A 167 11.15 -5.62 9.84
CA TYR A 167 11.35 -6.44 11.02
C TYR A 167 11.58 -5.63 12.31
N ALA A 168 12.24 -4.47 12.22
CA ALA A 168 12.38 -3.59 13.37
C ALA A 168 11.00 -3.24 13.95
N GLU A 169 10.00 -3.07 13.09
CA GLU A 169 8.65 -2.73 13.52
C GLU A 169 7.83 -3.90 14.06
N VAL A 170 8.05 -5.09 13.53
CA VAL A 170 7.56 -6.34 14.13
C VAL A 170 8.09 -6.49 15.56
N ILE A 171 9.39 -6.25 15.76
CA ILE A 171 10.03 -6.32 17.09
C ILE A 171 9.47 -5.24 18.01
N LYS A 172 9.28 -4.01 17.53
CA LYS A 172 8.65 -2.93 18.31
C LYS A 172 7.29 -3.36 18.83
N HIS A 173 6.41 -3.89 17.96
CA HIS A 173 5.08 -4.35 18.37
C HIS A 173 5.15 -5.45 19.43
N ALA A 174 6.04 -6.44 19.27
CA ALA A 174 6.21 -7.48 20.27
C ALA A 174 6.71 -6.92 21.61
N LEU A 175 7.70 -6.02 21.60
CA LEU A 175 8.26 -5.42 22.82
C LEU A 175 7.23 -4.65 23.66
N ILE A 176 6.29 -3.95 23.02
CA ILE A 176 5.32 -3.10 23.73
C ILE A 176 4.01 -3.83 24.06
N ALA A 177 3.72 -4.95 23.41
CA ALA A 177 2.41 -5.61 23.51
C ALA A 177 2.46 -7.06 24.00
N ASP A 178 3.51 -7.83 23.68
CA ASP A 178 3.54 -9.28 23.92
C ASP A 178 4.96 -9.82 24.18
N ALA A 179 5.26 -10.08 25.45
CA ALA A 179 6.53 -10.64 25.89
C ALA A 179 6.81 -12.06 25.34
N ALA A 180 5.76 -12.87 25.11
CA ALA A 180 5.91 -14.21 24.54
C ALA A 180 6.24 -14.12 23.04
N ALA A 181 5.58 -13.23 22.30
CA ALA A 181 5.94 -12.93 20.91
C ALA A 181 7.38 -12.42 20.81
N PHE A 182 7.82 -11.53 21.70
CA PHE A 182 9.20 -11.05 21.71
C PHE A 182 10.19 -12.19 21.99
N ALA A 183 9.88 -13.08 22.94
CA ALA A 183 10.71 -14.25 23.23
C ALA A 183 10.85 -15.18 22.01
N ALA A 184 9.78 -15.38 21.25
CA ALA A 184 9.80 -16.17 20.01
C ALA A 184 10.66 -15.51 18.92
N LEU A 185 10.54 -14.19 18.75
CA LEU A 185 11.30 -13.43 17.74
C LEU A 185 12.81 -13.44 18.00
N ARG A 186 13.25 -13.47 19.27
CA ARG A 186 14.67 -13.47 19.65
C ARG A 186 15.48 -14.67 19.12
N GLY A 187 14.80 -15.77 18.78
CA GLY A 187 15.43 -16.97 18.22
C GLY A 187 15.56 -16.98 16.70
N LEU A 188 14.98 -16.00 15.99
CA LEU A 188 14.95 -15.96 14.53
C LEU A 188 16.22 -15.29 13.98
N ALA A 189 16.93 -15.99 13.10
CA ALA A 189 18.00 -15.37 12.32
C ALA A 189 17.39 -14.54 11.18
N VAL A 190 17.60 -13.21 11.23
CA VAL A 190 17.09 -12.27 10.20
C VAL A 190 17.70 -12.55 8.81
N ALA A 191 18.86 -13.23 8.76
CA ALA A 191 19.50 -13.68 7.51
C ALA A 191 18.96 -15.03 6.97
N ALA A 192 18.04 -15.68 7.69
CA ALA A 192 17.46 -16.97 7.32
C ALA A 192 16.00 -16.86 6.83
N VAL A 193 15.51 -15.64 6.64
CA VAL A 193 14.19 -15.39 6.06
C VAL A 193 14.40 -15.20 4.56
N PRO A 194 13.87 -16.11 3.72
CA PRO A 194 14.11 -16.12 2.28
C PRO A 194 13.65 -14.83 1.58
#